data_AF-A0A7X8PP75-F1
#
_entry.id   AF-A0A7X8PP75-F1
#
_cell.length_a   1.000
_cell.length_b   1.000
_cell.length_c   1.000
_cell.angle_alpha   90.00
_cell.angle_beta   90.00
_cell.angle_gamma   90.00
#
_symmetry.space_group_name_H-M   'P 1'
#
loop_
_entity.id
_entity.type
_entity.pdbx_description
1 polymer ?
#
loop_
_entity_poly.entity_id
_entity_poly.type
_entity_poly.pdbx_seq_one_letter_code
_entity_poly.pdbx_strand_id
1 'polypeptide(L)'
;MEQQYSEQKKQILKQINDLYKDGDLFKVIDLLENCQLDFDLCLQLVRTYINVARQSGDPYTLFSKAQRLLDNFSKQGHDNSYYQFYQGCILFNSGLIADSIIRFEQALKFVPATDPTLLCNIQIYKDKATSLETVASFNGCSKDEELLLLSHYKKHFNNEPMCYSKVGSVNLYVIKPSDNHDYNMLVTTGLSGKNQKSKDGLSEDFELCFALPKDFSTSDPKEVPFEISMFEEVVTNLICQKDFIGFGYYLEKDRSFSKTTAFNGVMFCGLGDYKKEAQCMSIGDKTISFLEMIPLRPMELNFRKNNSANALLELFKEQQIMLTPFIKTRDDVCRTIS
;
A
#
# COMPACT_ATOMS: atom_id res chain seq x y z
N MET A 1 -11.52 -37.58 33.98
CA MET A 1 -10.35 -36.93 33.35
C MET A 1 -10.77 -35.98 32.23
N GLU A 2 -11.53 -36.41 31.22
CA GLU A 2 -11.96 -35.53 30.10
C GLU A 2 -12.77 -34.30 30.52
N GLN A 3 -13.70 -34.43 31.47
CA GLN A 3 -14.51 -33.29 31.94
C GLN A 3 -13.66 -32.26 32.71
N GLN A 4 -12.66 -32.72 33.46
CA GLN A 4 -11.72 -31.87 34.20
C GLN A 4 -10.75 -31.15 33.25
N TYR A 5 -10.26 -31.85 32.22
CA TYR A 5 -9.46 -31.25 31.15
C TYR A 5 -10.24 -30.19 30.36
N SER A 6 -11.52 -30.48 30.05
CA SER A 6 -12.41 -29.54 29.37
C SER A 6 -12.65 -28.26 30.18
N GLU A 7 -12.90 -28.37 31.49
CA GLU A 7 -13.06 -27.21 32.37
C GLU A 7 -11.76 -26.40 32.52
N GLN A 8 -10.62 -27.08 32.67
CA GLN A 8 -9.31 -26.42 32.73
C GLN A 8 -9.02 -25.64 31.43
N LYS A 9 -9.29 -26.24 30.27
CA LYS A 9 -9.13 -25.58 28.97
C LYS A 9 -10.02 -24.33 28.84
N LYS A 10 -11.28 -24.39 29.28
CA LYS A 10 -12.18 -23.22 29.27
C LYS A 10 -11.63 -22.08 30.13
N GLN A 11 -11.07 -22.39 31.29
CA GLN A 11 -10.44 -21.38 32.16
C GLN A 11 -9.22 -20.75 31.49
N ILE A 12 -8.34 -21.57 30.88
CA ILE A 12 -7.19 -21.08 30.12
C ILE A 12 -7.63 -20.17 28.97
N LEU A 13 -8.60 -20.59 28.17
CA LEU A 13 -9.12 -19.78 27.05
C LEU A 13 -9.73 -18.46 27.52
N LYS A 14 -10.44 -18.45 28.65
CA LYS A 14 -10.96 -17.23 29.27
C LYS A 14 -9.81 -16.29 29.66
N GLN A 15 -8.80 -16.81 30.36
CA GLN A 15 -7.64 -16.04 30.77
C GLN A 15 -6.87 -15.46 29.57
N ILE A 16 -6.70 -16.24 28.50
CA ILE A 16 -6.10 -15.76 27.24
C ILE A 16 -6.89 -14.58 26.69
N ASN A 17 -8.22 -14.70 26.61
CA ASN A 17 -9.06 -13.62 26.09
C ASN A 17 -8.95 -12.33 26.92
N ASP A 18 -8.86 -12.44 28.25
CA ASP A 18 -8.70 -11.27 29.12
C ASP A 18 -7.32 -10.63 28.94
N LEU A 19 -6.25 -11.43 28.88
CA LEU A 19 -4.90 -10.92 28.58
C LEU A 19 -4.80 -10.25 27.19
N TYR A 20 -5.51 -10.77 26.19
CA TYR A 20 -5.58 -10.15 24.87
C TYR A 20 -6.28 -8.78 24.89
N LYS A 21 -7.31 -8.61 25.72
CA LYS A 21 -7.98 -7.30 25.89
C LYS A 21 -7.05 -6.29 26.56
N ASP A 22 -6.24 -6.76 27.51
CA ASP A 22 -5.28 -5.93 28.25
C ASP A 22 -4.00 -5.64 27.44
N GLY A 23 -3.81 -6.32 26.31
CA GLY A 23 -2.60 -6.19 25.46
C GLY A 23 -1.39 -6.96 25.99
N ASP A 24 -1.57 -7.81 27.01
CA ASP A 24 -0.51 -8.54 27.72
C ASP A 24 -0.07 -9.82 26.98
N LEU A 25 0.37 -9.68 25.73
CA LEU A 25 0.68 -10.82 24.85
C LEU A 25 1.83 -11.70 25.37
N PHE A 26 2.82 -11.13 26.07
CA PHE A 26 3.91 -11.92 26.68
C PHE A 26 3.42 -12.83 27.80
N LYS A 27 2.41 -12.41 28.58
CA LYS A 27 1.80 -13.27 29.62
C LYS A 27 1.01 -14.42 28.99
N VAL A 28 0.44 -14.22 27.80
CA VAL A 28 -0.19 -15.30 27.04
C VAL A 28 0.85 -16.35 26.60
N ILE A 29 2.02 -15.90 26.13
CA ILE A 29 3.13 -16.80 25.76
C ILE A 29 3.56 -17.61 26.98
N ASP A 30 3.86 -16.94 28.11
CA ASP A 30 4.29 -17.61 29.34
C ASP A 30 3.25 -18.63 29.84
N LEU A 31 1.97 -18.28 29.82
CA LEU A 31 0.89 -19.20 30.18
C LEU A 31 0.88 -20.46 29.29
N LEU A 32 0.97 -20.28 27.97
CA LEU A 32 0.79 -21.37 27.00
C LEU A 32 2.04 -22.23 26.79
N GLU A 33 3.25 -21.66 26.85
CA GLU A 33 4.50 -22.44 26.78
C GLU A 33 4.63 -23.43 27.95
N ASN A 34 3.99 -23.15 29.09
CA ASN A 34 3.97 -24.00 30.27
C ASN A 34 2.76 -24.96 30.33
N CYS A 35 1.92 -25.01 29.28
CA CYS A 35 0.74 -25.87 29.21
C CYS A 35 0.95 -27.05 28.26
N GLN A 36 0.24 -28.16 28.50
CA GLN A 36 0.07 -29.19 27.48
C GLN A 36 -0.86 -28.65 26.38
N LEU A 37 -0.31 -28.45 25.18
CA LEU A 37 -1.04 -27.89 24.05
C LEU A 37 -1.85 -28.97 23.33
N ASP A 38 -3.15 -28.78 23.25
CA ASP A 38 -3.96 -29.36 22.19
C ASP A 38 -4.04 -28.40 20.98
N PHE A 39 -4.78 -28.79 19.95
CA PHE A 39 -4.86 -28.03 18.71
C PHE A 39 -5.34 -26.58 18.91
N ASP A 40 -6.37 -26.35 19.73
CA ASP A 40 -6.92 -25.00 19.90
C ASP A 40 -5.95 -24.12 20.70
N LEU A 41 -5.34 -24.66 21.76
CA LEU A 41 -4.34 -23.93 22.54
C LEU A 41 -3.07 -23.65 21.73
N CYS A 42 -2.67 -24.59 20.86
CA CYS A 42 -1.59 -24.40 19.90
C CYS A 42 -1.89 -23.22 18.96
N LEU A 43 -3.09 -23.15 18.38
CA LEU A 43 -3.51 -22.04 17.53
C LEU A 43 -3.49 -20.70 18.29
N GLN A 44 -3.86 -20.66 19.58
CA GLN A 44 -3.75 -19.45 20.40
C GLN A 44 -2.28 -19.03 20.60
N LEU A 45 -1.37 -19.97 20.88
CA LEU A 45 0.05 -19.66 21.04
C LEU A 45 0.67 -19.15 19.74
N VAL A 46 0.37 -19.82 18.62
CA VAL A 46 0.80 -19.41 17.28
C VAL A 46 0.33 -18.00 16.93
N ARG A 47 -0.96 -17.70 17.14
CA ARG A 47 -1.51 -16.34 16.97
C ARG A 47 -0.72 -15.32 17.77
N THR A 48 -0.40 -15.66 19.01
CA THR A 48 0.31 -14.79 19.93
C THR A 48 1.74 -14.53 19.46
N TYR A 49 2.47 -15.56 19.03
CA TYR A 49 3.80 -15.39 18.43
C TYR A 49 3.78 -14.50 17.20
N ILE A 50 2.82 -14.68 16.29
CA ILE A 50 2.69 -13.84 15.09
C ILE A 50 2.46 -12.38 15.48
N ASN A 51 1.61 -12.12 16.48
CA ASN A 51 1.30 -10.76 16.93
C ASN A 51 2.49 -10.10 17.65
N VAL A 52 3.21 -10.83 18.49
CA VAL A 52 4.39 -10.33 19.21
C VAL A 52 5.57 -10.12 18.26
N ALA A 53 5.74 -10.97 17.25
CA ALA A 53 6.82 -10.85 16.27
C ALA A 53 6.85 -9.46 15.61
N ARG A 54 5.68 -8.86 15.35
CA ARG A 54 5.58 -7.51 14.76
C ARG A 54 6.16 -6.38 15.64
N GLN A 55 6.37 -6.65 16.92
CA GLN A 55 6.87 -5.70 17.92
C GLN A 55 8.25 -6.11 18.46
N SER A 56 8.79 -7.25 18.01
CA SER A 56 10.01 -7.85 18.51
C SER A 56 11.23 -7.38 17.70
N GLY A 57 12.39 -7.29 18.37
CA GLY A 57 13.68 -7.14 17.70
C GLY A 57 14.17 -8.41 16.99
N ASP A 58 13.56 -9.56 17.28
CA ASP A 58 13.81 -10.84 16.63
C ASP A 58 12.48 -11.53 16.24
N PRO A 59 11.85 -11.13 15.13
CA PRO A 59 10.61 -11.72 14.66
C PRO A 59 10.79 -13.16 14.13
N TYR A 60 11.95 -13.49 13.55
CA TYR A 60 12.19 -14.76 12.87
C TYR A 60 12.21 -15.95 13.84
N THR A 61 12.77 -15.77 15.04
CA THR A 61 12.72 -16.81 16.08
C THR A 61 11.28 -17.14 16.48
N LEU A 62 10.41 -16.13 16.60
CA LEU A 62 8.99 -16.34 16.95
C LEU A 62 8.22 -17.02 15.81
N PHE A 63 8.49 -16.66 14.55
CA PHE A 63 7.93 -17.35 13.39
C PHE A 63 8.40 -18.80 13.32
N SER A 64 9.67 -19.08 13.61
CA SER A 64 10.19 -20.45 13.67
C SER A 64 9.53 -21.29 14.76
N LYS A 65 9.36 -20.73 15.97
CA LYS A 65 8.59 -21.38 17.05
C LYS A 65 7.14 -21.67 16.63
N ALA A 66 6.48 -20.69 16.02
CA ALA A 66 5.11 -20.83 15.54
C ALA A 66 4.97 -21.93 14.47
N GLN A 67 5.89 -21.99 13.51
CA GLN A 67 5.88 -23.02 12.47
C GLN A 67 6.03 -24.42 13.06
N ARG A 68 6.99 -24.63 13.99
CA ARG A 68 7.19 -25.93 14.65
C ARG A 68 5.95 -26.41 15.41
N LEU A 69 5.22 -25.48 16.03
CA LEU A 69 3.96 -25.80 16.71
C LEU A 69 2.89 -26.26 15.72
N LEU A 70 2.76 -25.59 14.57
CA LEU A 70 1.81 -25.99 13.53
C LEU A 70 2.17 -27.36 12.93
N ASP A 71 3.46 -27.65 12.71
CA ASP A 71 3.90 -28.92 12.13
C ASP A 71 3.43 -30.14 12.95
N ASN A 72 3.40 -30.02 14.29
CA ASN A 72 2.89 -31.05 15.20
C ASN A 72 1.40 -31.40 14.99
N PHE A 73 0.63 -30.49 14.39
CA PHE A 73 -0.79 -30.63 14.16
C PHE A 73 -1.18 -30.62 12.67
N SER A 74 -0.21 -30.83 11.77
CA SER A 74 -0.40 -30.77 10.32
C SER A 74 -1.59 -31.58 9.79
N LYS A 75 -1.84 -32.78 10.34
CA LYS A 75 -3.00 -33.61 9.97
C LYS A 75 -4.34 -32.98 10.38
N GLN A 76 -4.42 -32.46 11.61
CA GLN A 76 -5.64 -31.82 12.12
C GLN A 76 -5.88 -30.45 11.47
N GLY A 77 -4.81 -29.75 11.13
CA GLY A 77 -4.84 -28.41 10.55
C GLY A 77 -5.11 -28.34 9.05
N HIS A 78 -5.06 -29.46 8.33
CA HIS A 78 -5.15 -29.47 6.86
C HIS A 78 -6.40 -28.73 6.33
N ASP A 79 -7.56 -29.00 6.95
CA ASP A 79 -8.85 -28.41 6.58
C ASP A 79 -9.34 -27.36 7.59
N ASN A 80 -8.41 -26.71 8.30
CA ASN A 80 -8.74 -25.69 9.30
C ASN A 80 -8.31 -24.29 8.82
N SER A 81 -9.26 -23.36 8.77
CA SER A 81 -9.01 -21.99 8.27
C SER A 81 -8.03 -21.20 9.12
N TYR A 82 -8.06 -21.31 10.45
CA TYR A 82 -7.09 -20.63 11.33
C TYR A 82 -5.68 -21.18 11.16
N TYR A 83 -5.52 -22.49 11.07
CA TYR A 83 -4.23 -23.13 10.79
C TYR A 83 -3.62 -22.63 9.48
N GLN A 84 -4.39 -22.70 8.38
CA GLN A 84 -3.92 -22.26 7.07
C GLN A 84 -3.63 -20.75 7.06
N PHE A 85 -4.48 -19.94 7.70
CA PHE A 85 -4.27 -18.51 7.81
C PHE A 85 -2.98 -18.16 8.58
N TYR A 86 -2.70 -18.85 9.68
CA TYR A 86 -1.46 -18.61 10.45
C TYR A 86 -0.22 -19.11 9.72
N GLN A 87 -0.28 -20.26 9.03
CA GLN A 87 0.81 -20.66 8.12
C GLN A 87 1.06 -19.59 7.05
N GLY A 88 0.00 -19.09 6.42
CA GLY A 88 0.10 -17.99 5.45
C GLY A 88 0.72 -16.74 6.05
N CYS A 89 0.31 -16.34 7.25
CA CYS A 89 0.91 -15.21 7.97
C CYS A 89 2.41 -15.41 8.22
N ILE A 90 2.83 -16.59 8.66
CA ILE A 90 4.24 -16.91 8.92
C ILE A 90 5.06 -16.79 7.63
N LEU A 91 4.58 -17.40 6.54
CA LEU A 91 5.24 -17.35 5.24
C LEU A 91 5.31 -15.91 4.69
N PHE A 92 4.21 -15.17 4.78
CA PHE A 92 4.12 -13.78 4.35
C PHE A 92 5.18 -12.90 5.05
N ASN A 93 5.24 -12.99 6.38
CA ASN A 93 6.20 -12.20 7.16
C ASN A 93 7.65 -12.72 7.02
N SER A 94 7.84 -13.94 6.50
CA SER A 94 9.15 -14.50 6.17
C SER A 94 9.59 -14.18 4.73
N GLY A 95 8.79 -13.43 3.96
CA GLY A 95 9.09 -13.06 2.57
C GLY A 95 8.76 -14.13 1.53
N LEU A 96 8.15 -15.25 1.93
CA LEU A 96 7.70 -16.33 1.04
C LEU A 96 6.30 -15.99 0.51
N ILE A 97 6.22 -14.94 -0.31
CA ILE A 97 4.96 -14.32 -0.74
C ILE A 97 4.08 -15.29 -1.54
N ALA A 98 4.62 -15.92 -2.59
CA ALA A 98 3.88 -16.89 -3.40
C ALA A 98 3.30 -18.05 -2.56
N ASP A 99 4.09 -18.63 -1.66
CA ASP A 99 3.62 -19.70 -0.77
C ASP A 99 2.55 -19.22 0.22
N SER A 100 2.65 -17.97 0.69
CA SER A 100 1.65 -17.38 1.57
C SER A 100 0.28 -17.25 0.90
N ILE A 101 0.24 -16.90 -0.39
CA ILE A 101 -1.00 -16.80 -1.17
C ILE A 101 -1.71 -18.15 -1.21
N ILE A 102 -0.97 -19.23 -1.48
CA ILE A 102 -1.52 -20.60 -1.50
C ILE A 102 -2.19 -20.94 -0.16
N ARG A 103 -1.56 -20.56 0.96
CA ARG A 103 -2.12 -20.79 2.30
C ARG A 103 -3.35 -19.94 2.57
N PHE A 104 -3.36 -18.67 2.17
CA PHE A 104 -4.56 -17.82 2.32
C PHE A 104 -5.72 -18.35 1.47
N GLU A 105 -5.46 -18.83 0.26
CA GLU A 105 -6.48 -19.47 -0.58
C GLU A 105 -7.02 -20.76 0.02
N GLN A 106 -6.14 -21.57 0.61
CA GLN A 106 -6.58 -22.76 1.33
C GLN A 106 -7.41 -22.39 2.57
N ALA A 107 -7.03 -21.34 3.31
CA ALA A 107 -7.78 -20.87 4.46
C ALA A 107 -9.22 -20.47 4.07
N LEU A 108 -9.39 -19.70 2.99
CA LEU A 108 -10.70 -19.25 2.50
C LEU A 108 -11.69 -20.39 2.23
N LYS A 109 -11.22 -21.59 1.82
CA LYS A 109 -12.07 -22.75 1.56
C LYS A 109 -12.77 -23.28 2.82
N PHE A 110 -12.21 -23.02 4.01
CA PHE A 110 -12.67 -23.57 5.28
C PHE A 110 -13.09 -22.49 6.29
N VAL A 111 -13.21 -21.22 5.86
CA VAL A 111 -13.71 -20.18 6.76
C VAL A 111 -15.20 -20.40 7.02
N PRO A 112 -15.64 -20.53 8.29
CA PRO A 112 -17.05 -20.66 8.58
C PRO A 112 -17.77 -19.32 8.37
N ALA A 113 -19.01 -19.37 7.87
CA ALA A 113 -19.84 -18.18 7.67
C ALA A 113 -20.11 -17.38 8.97
N THR A 114 -19.96 -18.03 10.13
CA THR A 114 -20.11 -17.41 11.46
C THR A 114 -18.90 -16.57 11.88
N ASP A 115 -17.82 -16.56 11.11
CA ASP A 115 -16.59 -15.81 11.42
C ASP A 115 -16.21 -14.84 10.29
N PRO A 116 -16.99 -13.76 10.10
CA PRO A 116 -16.71 -12.75 9.08
C PRO A 116 -15.41 -11.98 9.35
N THR A 117 -14.95 -11.94 10.60
CA THR A 117 -13.70 -11.29 10.97
C THR A 117 -12.51 -12.06 10.43
N LEU A 118 -12.49 -13.39 10.57
CA LEU A 118 -11.45 -14.22 9.98
C LEU A 118 -11.47 -14.10 8.44
N LEU A 119 -12.64 -14.14 7.82
CA LEU A 119 -12.79 -13.95 6.36
C LEU A 119 -12.12 -12.65 5.90
N CYS A 120 -12.46 -11.53 6.55
CA CYS A 120 -11.91 -10.22 6.24
C CYS A 120 -10.39 -10.19 6.42
N ASN A 121 -9.88 -10.76 7.52
CA ASN A 121 -8.44 -10.82 7.78
C ASN A 121 -7.70 -11.64 6.71
N ILE A 122 -8.21 -12.80 6.32
CA ILE A 122 -7.59 -13.63 5.28
C ILE A 122 -7.58 -12.86 3.96
N GLN A 123 -8.68 -12.22 3.59
CA GLN A 123 -8.76 -11.46 2.34
C GLN A 123 -7.76 -10.29 2.33
N ILE A 124 -7.65 -9.53 3.42
CA ILE A 124 -6.68 -8.43 3.55
C ILE A 124 -5.24 -8.94 3.35
N TYR A 125 -4.87 -10.05 3.96
CA TYR A 125 -3.51 -10.60 3.82
C TYR A 125 -3.28 -11.19 2.41
N LYS A 126 -4.29 -11.84 1.84
CA LYS A 126 -4.23 -12.34 0.47
C LYS A 126 -4.02 -11.19 -0.51
N ASP A 127 -4.83 -10.14 -0.42
CA ASP A 127 -4.76 -9.00 -1.32
C ASP A 127 -3.38 -8.32 -1.23
N LYS A 128 -2.86 -8.12 -0.01
CA LYS A 128 -1.50 -7.63 0.20
C LYS A 128 -0.43 -8.50 -0.46
N ALA A 129 -0.51 -9.81 -0.27
CA ALA A 129 0.44 -10.75 -0.86
C ALA A 129 0.35 -10.74 -2.39
N THR A 130 -0.85 -10.73 -2.95
CA THR A 130 -1.09 -10.63 -4.39
C THR A 130 -0.58 -9.30 -4.96
N SER A 131 -0.76 -8.17 -4.26
CA SER A 131 -0.18 -6.88 -4.67
C SER A 131 1.35 -6.93 -4.69
N LEU A 132 1.99 -7.50 -3.66
CA LEU A 132 3.45 -7.65 -3.63
C LEU A 132 3.96 -8.52 -4.79
N GLU A 133 3.29 -9.64 -5.07
CA GLU A 133 3.63 -10.53 -6.20
C GLU A 133 3.47 -9.81 -7.55
N THR A 134 2.40 -9.02 -7.70
CA THR A 134 2.12 -8.23 -8.90
C THR A 134 3.18 -7.16 -9.11
N VAL A 135 3.57 -6.43 -8.06
CA VAL A 135 4.65 -5.44 -8.11
C VAL A 135 5.99 -6.09 -8.44
N ALA A 136 6.29 -7.26 -7.84
CA ALA A 136 7.53 -7.99 -8.12
C ALA A 136 7.60 -8.50 -9.57
N SER A 137 6.46 -8.86 -10.16
CA SER A 137 6.36 -9.37 -11.54
C SER A 137 6.20 -8.27 -12.60
N PHE A 138 6.01 -7.02 -12.18
CA PHE A 138 5.86 -5.90 -13.10
C PHE A 138 7.21 -5.50 -13.70
N ASN A 139 7.35 -5.61 -15.02
CA ASN A 139 8.63 -5.41 -15.71
C ASN A 139 9.02 -3.94 -15.89
N GLY A 140 8.10 -2.99 -15.69
CA GLY A 140 8.35 -1.58 -15.97
C GLY A 140 8.58 -1.29 -17.46
N CYS A 141 9.17 -0.13 -17.76
CA CYS A 141 9.53 0.26 -19.12
C CYS A 141 10.90 -0.29 -19.54
N SER A 142 11.21 -0.24 -20.83
CA SER A 142 12.55 -0.58 -21.33
C SER A 142 13.60 0.46 -20.88
N LYS A 143 14.89 0.11 -20.93
CA LYS A 143 15.98 1.06 -20.62
C LYS A 143 16.04 2.23 -21.60
N ASP A 144 15.76 1.99 -22.89
CA ASP A 144 15.76 3.05 -23.90
C ASP A 144 14.58 4.01 -23.66
N GLU A 145 13.42 3.47 -23.30
CA GLU A 145 12.27 4.27 -22.89
C GLU A 145 12.56 5.09 -21.63
N GLU A 146 13.21 4.50 -20.61
CA GLU A 146 13.64 5.23 -19.42
C GLU A 146 14.56 6.41 -19.76
N LEU A 147 15.55 6.23 -20.65
CA LEU A 147 16.45 7.32 -21.07
C LEU A 147 15.71 8.46 -21.79
N LEU A 148 14.69 8.13 -22.58
CA LEU A 148 13.83 9.12 -23.23
C LEU A 148 12.99 9.89 -22.21
N LEU A 149 12.41 9.21 -21.21
CA LEU A 149 11.67 9.84 -20.12
C LEU A 149 12.55 10.79 -19.30
N LEU A 150 13.75 10.35 -18.92
CA LEU A 150 14.71 11.19 -18.19
C LEU A 150 15.13 12.42 -18.99
N SER A 151 15.33 12.27 -20.30
CA SER A 151 15.64 13.38 -21.21
C SER A 151 14.48 14.38 -21.31
N HIS A 152 13.24 13.88 -21.36
CA HIS A 152 12.03 14.69 -21.33
C HIS A 152 11.94 15.51 -20.04
N TYR A 153 12.08 14.86 -18.89
CA TYR A 153 12.08 15.54 -17.59
C TYR A 153 13.16 16.62 -17.50
N LYS A 154 14.40 16.30 -17.86
CA LYS A 154 15.50 17.26 -17.84
C LYS A 154 15.20 18.49 -18.70
N LYS A 155 14.70 18.27 -19.92
CA LYS A 155 14.39 19.33 -20.88
C LYS A 155 13.26 20.24 -20.39
N HIS A 156 12.21 19.67 -19.81
CA HIS A 156 10.99 20.41 -19.50
C HIS A 156 10.97 20.96 -18.08
N PHE A 157 11.64 20.30 -17.13
CA PHE A 157 11.71 20.73 -15.72
C PHE A 157 13.01 21.49 -15.41
N ASN A 158 13.90 21.65 -16.40
CA ASN A 158 15.11 22.47 -16.35
C ASN A 158 16.11 22.09 -15.24
N ASN A 159 16.14 20.83 -14.83
CA ASN A 159 17.12 20.32 -13.87
C ASN A 159 17.32 18.81 -14.06
N GLU A 160 18.41 18.26 -13.50
CA GLU A 160 18.73 16.83 -13.62
C GLU A 160 17.84 15.98 -12.70
N PRO A 161 17.22 14.90 -13.21
CA PRO A 161 16.58 13.89 -12.37
C PRO A 161 17.62 13.10 -11.57
N MET A 162 17.48 13.09 -10.25
CA MET A 162 18.34 12.32 -9.35
C MET A 162 17.58 11.10 -8.82
N CYS A 163 18.16 9.91 -8.95
CA CYS A 163 17.55 8.69 -8.43
C CYS A 163 17.34 8.81 -6.91
N TYR A 164 16.14 8.44 -6.46
CA TYR A 164 15.71 8.53 -5.07
C TYR A 164 15.41 7.15 -4.47
N SER A 165 14.45 6.42 -5.04
CA SER A 165 14.06 5.07 -4.61
C SER A 165 13.40 4.32 -5.77
N LYS A 166 12.78 3.17 -5.48
CA LYS A 166 12.02 2.39 -6.47
C LYS A 166 10.87 1.61 -5.83
N VAL A 167 9.83 1.35 -6.62
CA VAL A 167 8.72 0.44 -6.29
C VAL A 167 8.67 -0.66 -7.34
N GLY A 168 9.15 -1.86 -7.00
CA GLY A 168 9.36 -2.93 -7.98
C GLY A 168 10.35 -2.49 -9.07
N SER A 169 9.88 -2.47 -10.31
CA SER A 169 10.64 -1.99 -11.50
C SER A 169 10.36 -0.53 -11.87
N VAL A 170 9.58 0.21 -11.07
CA VAL A 170 9.34 1.65 -11.26
C VAL A 170 10.36 2.44 -10.45
N ASN A 171 11.18 3.25 -11.12
CA ASN A 171 12.17 4.11 -10.46
C ASN A 171 11.53 5.45 -10.10
N LEU A 172 11.91 5.97 -8.93
CA LEU A 172 11.52 7.29 -8.46
C LEU A 172 12.71 8.24 -8.54
N TYR A 173 12.51 9.38 -9.20
CA TYR A 173 13.53 10.43 -9.32
C TYR A 173 13.03 11.73 -8.70
N VAL A 174 13.94 12.47 -8.08
CA VAL A 174 13.69 13.83 -7.60
C VAL A 174 14.42 14.82 -8.48
N ILE A 175 13.70 15.82 -8.95
CA ILE A 175 14.22 16.94 -9.75
C ILE A 175 14.15 18.18 -8.86
N LYS A 176 15.29 18.86 -8.67
CA LYS A 176 15.36 20.05 -7.82
C LYS A 176 14.63 21.25 -8.44
N PRO A 177 14.26 22.26 -7.63
CA PRO A 177 13.69 23.51 -8.12
C PRO A 177 14.47 24.11 -9.29
N SER A 178 13.77 24.88 -10.11
CA SER A 178 14.34 25.66 -11.23
C SER A 178 13.88 27.12 -11.11
N ASP A 179 14.48 28.02 -11.90
CA ASP A 179 14.13 29.45 -11.86
C ASP A 179 12.64 29.73 -12.11
N ASN A 180 11.95 28.86 -12.86
CA ASN A 180 10.54 29.00 -13.20
C ASN A 180 9.60 28.26 -12.22
N HIS A 181 10.12 27.34 -11.40
CA HIS A 181 9.33 26.48 -10.52
C HIS A 181 10.06 26.28 -9.18
N ASP A 182 9.60 26.96 -8.14
CA ASP A 182 10.19 26.97 -6.79
C ASP A 182 9.73 25.76 -5.94
N TYR A 183 9.87 24.55 -6.48
CA TYR A 183 9.51 23.29 -5.81
C TYR A 183 10.28 22.10 -6.36
N ASN A 184 10.41 21.02 -5.58
CA ASN A 184 10.97 19.76 -6.05
C ASN A 184 9.88 19.01 -6.84
N MET A 185 10.27 18.25 -7.87
CA MET A 185 9.36 17.33 -8.55
C MET A 185 9.81 15.89 -8.32
N LEU A 186 8.95 15.08 -7.69
CA LEU A 186 9.11 13.63 -7.62
C LEU A 186 8.44 13.02 -8.84
N VAL A 187 9.15 12.22 -9.62
CA VAL A 187 8.65 11.63 -10.87
C VAL A 187 8.91 10.14 -10.94
N THR A 188 8.09 9.43 -11.70
CA THR A 188 8.30 8.00 -12.00
C THR A 188 8.97 7.81 -13.37
N THR A 189 9.72 6.72 -13.50
CA THR A 189 9.94 6.04 -14.77
C THR A 189 9.58 4.57 -14.60
N GLY A 190 8.83 4.02 -15.56
CA GLY A 190 8.48 2.60 -15.60
C GLY A 190 6.99 2.32 -15.44
N LEU A 191 6.17 3.27 -14.99
CA LEU A 191 4.71 3.07 -14.99
C LEU A 191 4.18 2.92 -16.42
N SER A 192 4.85 3.54 -17.38
CA SER A 192 4.55 3.35 -18.79
C SER A 192 4.73 1.90 -19.25
N GLY A 193 5.42 1.03 -18.51
CA GLY A 193 5.47 -0.41 -18.76
C GLY A 193 4.11 -1.13 -18.68
N LYS A 194 3.05 -0.44 -18.24
CA LYS A 194 1.69 -0.98 -18.14
C LYS A 194 1.10 -1.31 -19.51
N ASN A 195 1.49 -0.59 -20.56
CA ASN A 195 1.02 -0.80 -21.94
C ASN A 195 -0.51 -0.80 -22.03
N GLN A 196 -1.15 0.15 -21.33
CA GLN A 196 -2.60 0.25 -21.33
C GLN A 196 -3.12 0.79 -22.66
N LYS A 197 -4.35 0.42 -23.01
CA LYS A 197 -5.03 0.92 -24.21
C LYS A 197 -6.23 1.74 -23.81
N SER A 198 -6.41 2.88 -24.50
CA SER A 198 -7.64 3.65 -24.40
C SER A 198 -8.81 2.88 -25.02
N LYS A 199 -10.04 3.40 -24.86
CA LYS A 199 -11.25 2.76 -25.40
C LYS A 199 -11.21 2.64 -26.93
N ASP A 200 -10.52 3.56 -27.58
CA ASP A 200 -10.34 3.57 -29.04
C ASP A 200 -9.17 2.69 -29.50
N GLY A 201 -8.53 1.97 -28.56
CA GLY A 201 -7.46 1.01 -28.83
C GLY A 201 -6.06 1.63 -28.97
N LEU A 202 -5.92 2.92 -28.73
CA LEU A 202 -4.64 3.64 -28.79
C LEU A 202 -3.78 3.31 -27.56
N SER A 203 -2.48 3.16 -27.78
CA SER A 203 -1.51 2.93 -26.71
C SER A 203 -1.26 4.26 -25.98
N GLU A 204 -1.84 4.38 -24.79
CA GLU A 204 -1.87 5.61 -24.00
C GLU A 204 -1.47 5.29 -22.57
N ASP A 205 -0.19 5.40 -22.29
CA ASP A 205 0.38 5.17 -20.96
C ASP A 205 0.63 6.47 -20.23
N PHE A 206 1.20 6.37 -19.03
CA PHE A 206 1.44 7.50 -18.16
C PHE A 206 2.68 7.33 -17.30
N GLU A 207 3.24 8.46 -16.90
CA GLU A 207 4.13 8.58 -15.75
C GLU A 207 3.53 9.58 -14.75
N LEU A 208 3.87 9.40 -13.48
CA LEU A 208 3.31 10.19 -12.39
C LEU A 208 4.34 11.22 -11.90
N CYS A 209 3.87 12.44 -11.66
CA CYS A 209 4.62 13.56 -11.12
C CYS A 209 3.98 14.00 -9.80
N PHE A 210 4.78 14.45 -8.84
CA PHE A 210 4.31 14.99 -7.58
C PHE A 210 5.19 16.16 -7.13
N ALA A 211 4.60 17.35 -7.13
CA ALA A 211 5.30 18.56 -6.73
C ALA A 211 5.40 18.64 -5.20
N LEU A 212 6.63 18.59 -4.70
CA LEU A 212 6.95 18.67 -3.28
C LEU A 212 7.52 20.06 -2.94
N PRO A 213 7.28 20.59 -1.73
CA PRO A 213 7.86 21.86 -1.30
C PRO A 213 9.36 21.98 -1.58
N LYS A 214 9.88 23.19 -1.86
CA LYS A 214 11.30 23.40 -2.18
C LYS A 214 12.27 22.93 -1.10
N ASP A 215 11.84 23.07 0.15
CA ASP A 215 12.56 22.67 1.36
C ASP A 215 12.34 21.20 1.71
N PHE A 216 11.59 20.45 0.87
CA PHE A 216 11.49 19.01 0.98
C PHE A 216 12.89 18.40 0.98
N SER A 217 13.21 17.80 2.12
CA SER A 217 14.44 17.07 2.37
C SER A 217 14.12 15.89 3.27
N THR A 218 14.91 14.83 3.14
CA THR A 218 14.86 13.70 4.07
C THR A 218 15.61 14.13 5.33
N SER A 219 14.89 14.55 6.37
CA SER A 219 15.51 15.07 7.61
C SER A 219 16.24 13.99 8.43
N ASP A 220 15.84 12.72 8.29
CA ASP A 220 16.51 11.55 8.85
C ASP A 220 16.64 10.48 7.76
N PRO A 221 17.84 9.96 7.44
CA PRO A 221 18.01 8.85 6.50
C PRO A 221 17.28 7.56 6.93
N LYS A 222 16.80 7.46 8.18
CA LYS A 222 16.05 6.31 8.70
C LYS A 222 14.53 6.47 8.61
N GLU A 223 14.01 7.68 8.40
CA GLU A 223 12.58 7.91 8.28
C GLU A 223 12.20 8.21 6.83
N VAL A 224 11.23 7.47 6.30
CA VAL A 224 10.63 7.77 5.00
C VAL A 224 9.59 8.86 5.21
N PRO A 225 9.74 10.06 4.61
CA PRO A 225 8.75 11.13 4.74
C PRO A 225 7.37 10.66 4.28
N PHE A 226 6.30 11.19 4.89
CA PHE A 226 4.95 10.70 4.61
C PHE A 226 4.56 10.92 3.13
N GLU A 227 5.06 12.00 2.52
CA GLU A 227 4.85 12.36 1.12
C GLU A 227 5.38 11.25 0.21
N ILE A 228 6.54 10.70 0.54
CA ILE A 228 7.18 9.60 -0.17
C ILE A 228 6.41 8.31 0.08
N SER A 229 6.09 8.00 1.34
CA SER A 229 5.32 6.79 1.67
C SER A 229 3.95 6.76 0.97
N MET A 230 3.26 7.92 0.89
CA MET A 230 2.02 8.08 0.14
C MET A 230 2.25 7.86 -1.35
N PHE A 231 3.29 8.46 -1.94
CA PHE A 231 3.59 8.31 -3.37
C PHE A 231 3.94 6.87 -3.73
N GLU A 232 4.78 6.18 -2.95
CA GLU A 232 5.13 4.77 -3.16
C GLU A 232 3.91 3.85 -3.03
N GLU A 233 3.01 4.14 -2.08
CA GLU A 233 1.75 3.41 -1.95
C GLU A 233 0.84 3.66 -3.16
N VAL A 234 0.74 4.89 -3.66
CA VAL A 234 -0.02 5.20 -4.88
C VAL A 234 0.58 4.46 -6.07
N VAL A 235 1.89 4.50 -6.28
CA VAL A 235 2.59 3.76 -7.35
C VAL A 235 2.32 2.25 -7.25
N THR A 236 2.36 1.68 -6.06
CA THR A 236 2.02 0.26 -5.81
C THR A 236 0.61 -0.07 -6.29
N ASN A 237 -0.37 0.78 -5.96
CA ASN A 237 -1.74 0.60 -6.40
C ASN A 237 -1.89 0.75 -7.92
N LEU A 238 -1.17 1.69 -8.54
CA LEU A 238 -1.22 1.92 -9.98
C LEU A 238 -0.65 0.75 -10.77
N ILE A 239 0.40 0.10 -10.28
CA ILE A 239 0.92 -1.14 -10.86
C ILE A 239 -0.18 -2.22 -10.84
N CYS A 240 -0.90 -2.36 -9.72
CA CYS A 240 -1.93 -3.38 -9.52
C CYS A 240 -3.26 -3.10 -10.24
N GLN A 241 -3.54 -1.85 -10.61
CA GLN A 241 -4.80 -1.43 -11.21
C GLN A 241 -5.00 -2.06 -12.59
N LYS A 242 -6.24 -2.42 -12.95
CA LYS A 242 -6.61 -2.94 -14.27
C LYS A 242 -7.37 -1.92 -15.12
N ASP A 243 -8.05 -0.99 -14.47
CA ASP A 243 -8.74 0.10 -15.15
C ASP A 243 -7.74 1.06 -15.83
N PHE A 244 -8.21 1.73 -16.88
CA PHE A 244 -7.44 2.76 -17.57
C PHE A 244 -7.15 3.94 -16.63
N ILE A 245 -5.89 4.36 -16.59
CA ILE A 245 -5.41 5.46 -15.77
C ILE A 245 -5.09 6.64 -16.68
N GLY A 246 -5.70 7.78 -16.42
CA GLY A 246 -5.51 9.00 -17.18
C GLY A 246 -5.94 10.23 -16.39
N PHE A 247 -6.13 11.35 -17.10
CA PHE A 247 -6.65 12.57 -16.49
C PHE A 247 -7.96 12.33 -15.73
N GLY A 248 -8.02 12.79 -14.50
CA GLY A 248 -9.16 12.67 -13.61
C GLY A 248 -9.30 11.30 -12.94
N TYR A 249 -8.43 10.33 -13.22
CA TYR A 249 -8.35 9.10 -12.42
C TYR A 249 -8.16 9.46 -10.95
N TYR A 250 -8.77 8.69 -10.06
CA TYR A 250 -8.63 8.89 -8.61
C TYR A 250 -8.48 7.55 -7.90
N LEU A 251 -7.83 7.59 -6.75
CA LEU A 251 -7.68 6.47 -5.84
C LEU A 251 -8.20 6.88 -4.46
N GLU A 252 -8.91 5.98 -3.80
CA GLU A 252 -9.40 6.16 -2.44
C GLU A 252 -8.84 5.12 -1.48
N LYS A 253 -8.73 5.51 -0.22
CA LYS A 253 -8.46 4.65 0.91
C LYS A 253 -9.51 4.87 1.99
N ASP A 254 -9.89 3.77 2.64
CA ASP A 254 -10.78 3.80 3.81
C ASP A 254 -10.17 4.60 4.99
N ARG A 255 -8.84 4.70 5.03
CA ARG A 255 -8.08 5.40 6.08
C ARG A 255 -7.11 6.39 5.45
N SER A 256 -6.71 7.40 6.21
CA SER A 256 -5.69 8.34 5.77
C SER A 256 -4.37 7.65 5.45
N PHE A 257 -3.59 8.25 4.54
CA PHE A 257 -2.23 7.79 4.22
C PHE A 257 -1.28 7.84 5.42
N SER A 258 -1.51 8.76 6.36
CA SER A 258 -0.75 8.88 7.61
C SER A 258 -1.67 9.21 8.78
N LYS A 259 -1.31 8.76 9.99
CA LYS A 259 -1.98 9.16 11.23
C LYS A 259 -1.90 10.67 11.49
N THR A 260 -0.98 11.37 10.83
CA THR A 260 -0.72 12.81 11.00
C THR A 260 -1.43 13.69 9.98
N THR A 261 -2.17 13.12 9.02
CA THR A 261 -2.87 13.86 7.96
C THR A 261 -4.26 13.30 7.72
N ALA A 262 -5.13 14.10 7.10
CA ALA A 262 -6.47 13.69 6.71
C ALA A 262 -6.57 13.19 5.26
N PHE A 263 -5.48 13.28 4.47
CA PHE A 263 -5.49 12.84 3.08
C PHE A 263 -5.77 11.34 3.00
N ASN A 264 -6.85 10.97 2.33
CA ASN A 264 -7.32 9.59 2.17
C ASN A 264 -7.62 9.23 0.71
N GLY A 265 -7.24 10.10 -0.23
CA GLY A 265 -7.29 9.79 -1.64
C GLY A 265 -6.34 10.65 -2.45
N VAL A 266 -6.25 10.37 -3.74
CA VAL A 266 -5.51 11.18 -4.71
C VAL A 266 -6.33 11.29 -6.00
N MET A 267 -6.11 12.36 -6.76
CA MET A 267 -6.58 12.51 -8.13
C MET A 267 -5.42 12.87 -9.04
N PHE A 268 -5.48 12.45 -10.31
CA PHE A 268 -4.51 12.82 -11.31
C PHE A 268 -5.02 13.90 -12.24
N CYS A 269 -4.20 14.92 -12.52
CA CYS A 269 -4.51 15.99 -13.45
C CYS A 269 -3.31 16.30 -14.36
N GLY A 270 -3.45 17.34 -15.19
CA GLY A 270 -2.31 17.89 -15.94
C GLY A 270 -1.32 18.59 -14.99
N LEU A 271 -0.12 18.86 -15.50
CA LEU A 271 1.00 19.47 -14.76
C LEU A 271 0.81 20.99 -14.53
N GLY A 272 -0.40 21.47 -14.25
CA GLY A 272 -0.67 22.89 -14.00
C GLY A 272 -0.10 23.84 -15.08
N ASP A 273 0.82 24.71 -14.69
CA ASP A 273 1.41 25.78 -15.52
C ASP A 273 2.47 25.28 -16.53
N TYR A 274 2.84 24.00 -16.49
CA TYR A 274 3.75 23.44 -17.49
C TYR A 274 3.10 23.43 -18.89
N LYS A 275 3.89 23.81 -19.90
CA LYS A 275 3.44 23.85 -21.30
C LYS A 275 2.99 22.47 -21.78
N LYS A 276 2.13 22.44 -22.80
CA LYS A 276 1.56 21.22 -23.36
C LYS A 276 2.62 20.19 -23.76
N GLU A 277 3.77 20.64 -24.27
CA GLU A 277 4.87 19.76 -24.68
C GLU A 277 5.55 19.06 -23.51
N ALA A 278 5.39 19.54 -22.28
CA ALA A 278 5.88 18.86 -21.08
C ALA A 278 4.90 17.78 -20.58
N GLN A 279 3.62 17.88 -20.94
CA GLN A 279 2.55 17.04 -20.41
C GLN A 279 2.39 15.71 -21.16
N CYS A 280 2.97 15.56 -22.34
CA CYS A 280 3.01 14.28 -23.04
C CYS A 280 4.22 14.15 -23.96
N MET A 281 4.57 12.91 -24.28
CA MET A 281 5.52 12.58 -25.33
C MET A 281 5.07 11.34 -26.11
N SER A 282 5.59 11.18 -27.33
CA SER A 282 5.35 9.99 -28.15
C SER A 282 6.64 9.18 -28.28
N ILE A 283 6.53 7.86 -28.10
CA ILE A 283 7.60 6.90 -28.30
C ILE A 283 7.05 5.81 -29.23
N GLY A 284 7.41 5.88 -30.52
CA GLY A 284 6.80 5.02 -31.54
C GLY A 284 5.30 5.33 -31.71
N ASP A 285 4.46 4.30 -31.58
CA ASP A 285 3.00 4.39 -31.64
C ASP A 285 2.34 4.65 -30.27
N LYS A 286 3.15 4.70 -29.21
CA LYS A 286 2.72 4.91 -27.84
C LYS A 286 2.80 6.38 -27.45
N THR A 287 1.74 6.88 -26.83
CA THR A 287 1.72 8.20 -26.17
C THR A 287 1.84 8.01 -24.67
N ILE A 288 2.74 8.75 -24.04
CA ILE A 288 2.93 8.76 -22.59
C ILE A 288 2.50 10.13 -22.06
N SER A 289 1.52 10.13 -21.16
CA SER A 289 1.06 11.33 -20.46
C SER A 289 1.79 11.49 -19.13
N PHE A 290 2.23 12.71 -18.81
CA PHE A 290 2.80 13.03 -17.51
C PHE A 290 1.71 13.65 -16.64
N LEU A 291 1.29 12.93 -15.61
CA LEU A 291 0.15 13.29 -14.78
C LEU A 291 0.62 13.78 -13.42
N GLU A 292 0.09 14.90 -12.95
CA GLU A 292 0.34 15.38 -11.58
C GLU A 292 -0.59 14.66 -10.60
N MET A 293 -0.01 14.14 -9.51
CA MET A 293 -0.74 13.63 -8.36
C MET A 293 -1.14 14.76 -7.42
N ILE A 294 -2.45 14.91 -7.20
CA ILE A 294 -3.03 15.82 -6.22
C ILE A 294 -3.63 15.01 -5.06
N PRO A 295 -3.01 15.03 -3.86
CA PRO A 295 -3.61 14.45 -2.67
C PRO A 295 -4.92 15.14 -2.29
N LEU A 296 -5.95 14.34 -2.00
CA LEU A 296 -7.30 14.78 -1.67
C LEU A 296 -7.65 14.50 -0.20
N ARG A 297 -8.25 15.49 0.44
CA ARG A 297 -8.89 15.35 1.76
C ARG A 297 -10.27 14.70 1.63
N PRO A 298 -10.90 14.25 2.74
CA PRO A 298 -12.08 13.41 2.67
C PRO A 298 -13.28 14.03 1.95
N MET A 299 -13.54 15.33 2.12
CA MET A 299 -14.68 15.97 1.45
C MET A 299 -14.36 16.26 -0.02
N GLU A 300 -13.10 16.57 -0.35
CA GLU A 300 -12.63 16.74 -1.73
C GLU A 300 -12.71 15.42 -2.51
N LEU A 301 -12.30 14.32 -1.88
CA LEU A 301 -12.42 12.98 -2.45
C LEU A 301 -13.88 12.61 -2.68
N ASN A 302 -14.75 12.87 -1.69
CA ASN A 302 -16.18 12.66 -1.86
C ASN A 302 -16.77 13.55 -2.97
N PHE A 303 -16.35 14.79 -3.08
CA PHE A 303 -16.75 15.67 -4.17
C PHE A 303 -16.30 15.11 -5.53
N ARG A 304 -15.03 14.67 -5.66
CA ARG A 304 -14.52 14.05 -6.89
C ARG A 304 -15.24 12.77 -7.27
N LYS A 305 -15.70 11.96 -6.31
CA LYS A 305 -16.49 10.75 -6.61
C LYS A 305 -17.82 11.08 -7.28
N ASN A 306 -18.41 12.23 -6.93
CA ASN A 306 -19.74 12.64 -7.39
C ASN A 306 -19.71 13.69 -8.52
N ASN A 307 -18.55 14.28 -8.81
CA ASN A 307 -18.37 15.36 -9.79
C ASN A 307 -17.13 15.12 -10.64
N SER A 308 -16.99 15.79 -11.79
CA SER A 308 -15.81 15.62 -12.66
C SER A 308 -14.52 16.16 -12.01
N ALA A 309 -13.35 15.71 -12.50
CA ALA A 309 -12.06 16.26 -12.10
C ALA A 309 -11.98 17.78 -12.38
N ASN A 310 -12.49 18.22 -13.52
CA ASN A 310 -12.55 19.63 -13.87
C ASN A 310 -13.39 20.45 -12.88
N ALA A 311 -14.53 19.92 -12.42
CA ALA A 311 -15.34 20.62 -11.42
C ALA A 311 -14.58 20.83 -10.10
N LEU A 312 -13.81 19.84 -9.67
CA LEU A 312 -12.97 19.98 -8.48
C LEU A 312 -11.80 20.95 -8.70
N LEU A 313 -11.16 20.94 -9.87
CA LEU A 313 -10.10 21.88 -10.22
C LEU A 313 -10.60 23.34 -10.28
N GLU A 314 -11.77 23.58 -10.87
CA GLU A 314 -12.39 24.92 -10.85
C GLU A 314 -12.71 25.35 -9.43
N LEU A 315 -13.20 24.44 -8.58
CA LEU A 315 -13.44 24.77 -7.17
C LEU A 315 -12.15 25.16 -6.43
N PHE A 316 -11.05 24.43 -6.63
CA PHE A 316 -9.75 24.81 -6.06
C PHE A 316 -9.34 26.22 -6.51
N LYS A 317 -9.54 26.54 -7.78
CA LYS A 317 -9.24 27.85 -8.36
C LYS A 317 -10.13 28.96 -7.80
N GLU A 318 -11.44 28.74 -7.72
CA GLU A 318 -12.42 29.68 -7.15
C GLU A 318 -12.09 30.02 -5.69
N GLN A 319 -11.67 29.02 -4.92
CA GLN A 319 -11.28 29.16 -3.52
C GLN A 319 -9.80 29.52 -3.32
N GLN A 320 -9.07 29.81 -4.42
CA GLN A 320 -7.66 30.21 -4.42
C GLN A 320 -6.74 29.23 -3.67
N ILE A 321 -7.05 27.93 -3.75
CA ILE A 321 -6.24 26.87 -3.17
C ILE A 321 -5.06 26.56 -4.10
N MET A 322 -3.86 26.76 -3.58
CA MET A 322 -2.63 26.33 -4.24
C MET A 322 -2.48 24.81 -4.15
N LEU A 323 -2.41 24.16 -5.31
CA LEU A 323 -2.21 22.71 -5.44
C LEU A 323 -0.74 22.31 -5.59
N THR A 324 0.05 23.20 -6.19
CA THR A 324 1.43 22.96 -6.61
C THR A 324 2.31 24.09 -6.07
N PRO A 325 3.30 23.83 -5.20
CA PRO A 325 3.63 22.51 -4.64
C PRO A 325 2.58 22.01 -3.64
N PHE A 326 2.69 20.73 -3.30
CA PHE A 326 1.87 20.10 -2.27
C PHE A 326 2.04 20.77 -0.90
N ILE A 327 0.93 21.23 -0.31
CA ILE A 327 0.88 21.84 1.02
C ILE A 327 0.16 20.89 1.98
N LYS A 328 0.91 20.22 2.86
CA LYS A 328 0.38 19.27 3.86
C LYS A 328 -0.71 19.87 4.76
N THR A 329 -0.61 21.16 5.06
CA THR A 329 -1.48 21.87 6.01
C THR A 329 -2.67 22.57 5.36
N ARG A 330 -2.82 22.57 4.03
CA ARG A 330 -3.95 23.25 3.35
C ARG A 330 -5.27 22.70 3.83
N ASP A 331 -6.31 23.54 3.97
CA ASP A 331 -7.64 23.08 4.36
C ASP A 331 -8.32 22.24 3.28
N ASP A 332 -9.39 21.55 3.68
CA ASP A 332 -10.29 20.85 2.75
C ASP A 332 -11.16 21.89 2.04
N VAL A 333 -11.00 22.02 0.72
CA VAL A 333 -11.70 23.05 -0.07
C VAL A 333 -13.23 22.85 -0.07
N CYS A 334 -13.69 21.61 0.14
CA CYS A 334 -15.10 21.28 0.14
C CYS A 334 -15.75 21.47 1.51
N ARG A 335 -15.00 21.87 2.56
CA ARG A 335 -15.53 22.01 3.93
C ARG A 335 -16.70 22.98 4.04
N THR A 336 -16.72 24.02 3.20
CA THR A 336 -17.73 25.08 3.22
C THR A 336 -18.84 24.89 2.17
N ILE A 337 -18.77 23.83 1.38
CA ILE A 337 -19.76 23.53 0.35
C ILE A 337 -20.88 22.74 1.02
N SER A 338 -21.95 23.46 1.36
CA SER A 338 -23.18 22.94 1.95
C SER A 338 -23.97 22.06 0.99
#